data_AF-A0A2E1YTZ6-F1
#
_entry.id   AF-A0A2E1YTZ6-F1
#
_cell.length_a   1.000
_cell.length_b   1.000
_cell.length_c   1.000
_cell.angle_alpha   90.00
_cell.angle_beta   90.00
_cell.angle_gamma   90.00
#
_symmetry.space_group_name_H-M   'P 1'
#
loop_
_entity.id
_entity.type
_entity.pdbx_description
1 polymer ?
#
loop_
_entity_poly.entity_id
_entity_poly.type
_entity_poly.pdbx_seq_one_letter_code
_entity_poly.pdbx_strand_id
1 'polypeptide(L)'
;MSVMSRFLLTLVILISFRVSYSAEGKGGMPQLNPESFSSQLFWLLIFFTFLFFIVNSIFIPKIKKIRNRRDETIDKLLSESKSINQSMENIIQKINNEMSKEKENSNIQINKAINENKAILDKKISSLDVEYEKKREVVIKDLTISKTKIEKKIPEIVIALSDQIFEKILGEKSKSSLDDFEKFQKDSK
;
A
#
# COMPACT_ATOMS: atom_id res chain seq x y z
N MET A 1 -6.72 11.40 56.60
CA MET A 1 -6.20 11.92 57.88
C MET A 1 -4.98 12.77 57.57
N SER A 2 -5.07 14.09 57.72
CA SER A 2 -3.98 14.99 57.30
C SER A 2 -2.70 14.66 58.09
N VAL A 3 -1.54 14.96 57.51
CA VAL A 3 -0.24 14.81 58.18
C VAL A 3 -0.24 15.49 59.56
N MET A 4 -0.95 16.61 59.67
CA MET A 4 -1.19 17.35 60.92
C MET A 4 -1.90 16.48 61.99
N SER A 5 -2.91 15.71 61.60
CA SER A 5 -3.70 14.88 62.53
C SER A 5 -2.93 13.66 63.03
N ARG A 6 -2.12 13.02 62.16
CA ARG A 6 -1.24 11.92 62.57
C ARG A 6 -0.12 12.40 63.50
N PHE A 7 0.39 13.60 63.24
CA PHE A 7 1.43 14.22 64.04
C PHE A 7 0.93 14.70 65.42
N LEU A 8 -0.29 15.27 65.47
CA LEU A 8 -0.95 15.61 66.73
C LEU A 8 -1.15 14.36 67.59
N LEU A 9 -1.51 13.23 66.97
CA LEU A 9 -1.63 11.95 67.68
C LEU A 9 -0.29 11.48 68.25
N THR A 10 0.80 11.57 67.47
CA THR A 10 2.14 11.19 67.95
C THR A 10 2.70 12.13 69.02
N LEU A 11 2.40 13.43 68.92
CA LEU A 11 2.78 14.41 69.93
C LEU A 11 2.01 14.18 71.24
N VAL A 12 0.72 13.86 71.15
CA VAL A 12 -0.12 13.48 72.30
C VAL A 12 0.36 12.17 72.92
N ILE A 13 0.80 11.19 72.14
CA ILE A 13 1.40 9.94 72.65
C ILE A 13 2.74 10.22 73.37
N LEU A 14 3.60 11.08 72.82
CA LEU A 14 4.86 11.51 73.44
C LEU A 14 4.65 12.28 74.75
N ILE A 15 3.63 13.14 74.82
CA ILE A 15 3.24 13.87 76.04
C ILE A 15 2.57 12.93 77.06
N SER A 16 1.88 11.88 76.60
CA SER A 16 1.23 10.87 77.47
C SER A 16 2.22 9.84 78.03
N PHE A 17 3.45 9.78 77.49
CA PHE A 17 4.54 9.05 78.13
C PHE A 17 4.92 9.79 79.40
N ARG A 18 4.36 9.35 80.53
CA ARG A 18 4.67 9.89 81.86
C ARG A 18 6.20 9.94 82.00
N VAL A 19 6.77 11.14 82.14
CA VAL A 19 8.13 11.30 82.63
C VAL A 19 8.13 10.72 84.04
N SER A 20 8.62 9.50 84.19
CA SER A 20 8.92 8.93 85.50
C SER A 20 10.05 9.75 86.10
N TYR A 21 9.71 10.66 87.02
CA TYR A 21 10.71 11.23 87.92
C TYR A 21 11.17 10.12 88.86
N SER A 22 12.37 9.60 88.60
CA SER A 22 13.08 8.75 89.54
C SER A 22 14.47 9.35 89.76
N ALA A 23 14.67 9.87 90.98
CA ALA A 23 15.86 9.70 91.81
C ALA A 23 16.02 10.92 92.73
N GLU A 24 15.57 10.79 93.99
CA GLU A 24 16.28 11.39 95.12
C GLU A 24 17.69 10.79 95.15
N GLY A 25 18.66 11.49 94.57
CA GLY A 25 20.04 11.05 94.54
C GLY A 25 20.97 12.23 94.38
N LYS A 26 21.50 12.75 95.50
CA LYS A 26 22.51 13.82 95.57
C LYS A 26 23.90 13.36 95.03
N GLY A 27 23.95 12.57 93.96
CA GLY A 27 25.18 11.94 93.48
C GLY A 27 25.09 11.47 92.03
N GLY A 28 25.21 12.39 91.09
CA GLY A 28 25.48 12.15 89.67
C GLY A 28 26.35 13.28 89.14
N MET A 29 27.04 13.10 88.01
CA MET A 29 27.80 14.20 87.39
C MET A 29 26.92 15.46 87.31
N PRO A 30 27.40 16.66 87.71
CA PRO A 30 26.58 17.88 87.80
C PRO A 30 25.80 18.22 86.51
N GLN A 31 26.25 17.67 85.39
CA GLN A 31 25.73 17.80 84.03
C GLN A 31 24.41 17.04 83.80
N LEU A 32 24.11 16.02 84.61
CA LEU A 32 22.95 15.14 84.48
C LEU A 32 21.91 15.40 85.58
N ASN A 33 21.89 16.61 86.16
CA ASN A 33 20.91 16.96 87.18
C ASN A 33 19.48 16.99 86.56
N PRO A 34 18.56 16.11 87.01
CA PRO A 34 17.22 15.98 86.45
C PRO A 34 16.36 17.25 86.51
N GLU A 35 16.70 18.17 87.41
CA GLU A 35 15.98 19.45 87.56
C GLU A 35 16.05 20.32 86.31
N SER A 36 17.13 20.22 85.51
CA SER A 36 17.34 21.04 84.31
C SER A 36 16.63 20.51 83.05
N PHE A 37 16.27 19.22 83.01
CA PHE A 37 15.68 18.58 81.83
C PHE A 37 14.28 19.11 81.50
N SER A 38 13.48 19.46 82.52
CA SER A 38 12.12 19.98 82.31
C SER A 38 12.10 21.30 81.54
N SER A 39 13.05 22.20 81.80
CA SER A 39 13.18 23.47 81.07
C SER A 39 13.68 23.23 79.63
N GLN A 40 14.66 22.35 79.44
CA GLN A 40 15.17 21.99 78.11
C GLN A 40 14.08 21.38 77.23
N LEU A 41 13.26 20.49 77.78
CA LEU A 41 12.17 19.84 77.07
C LEU A 41 11.06 20.85 76.69
N PHE A 42 10.75 21.81 77.57
CA PHE A 42 9.80 22.88 77.29
C PHE A 42 10.22 23.72 76.08
N TRP A 43 11.46 24.22 76.07
CA TRP A 43 11.98 25.01 74.96
C TRP A 43 12.12 24.18 73.68
N LEU A 44 12.54 22.92 73.79
CA LEU A 44 12.59 22.00 72.65
C LEU A 44 11.21 21.88 72.00
N LEU A 45 10.15 21.70 72.79
CA LEU A 45 8.78 21.56 72.27
C LEU A 45 8.30 22.85 71.58
N ILE A 46 8.63 24.02 72.12
CA ILE A 46 8.32 25.32 71.51
C ILE A 46 9.02 25.47 70.16
N PHE A 47 10.34 25.31 70.11
CA PHE A 47 11.11 25.47 68.87
C PHE A 47 10.73 24.41 67.83
N PHE A 48 10.50 23.17 68.27
CA PHE A 48 10.06 22.09 67.40
C PHE A 48 8.68 22.36 66.81
N THR A 49 7.73 22.83 67.60
CA THR A 49 6.37 23.18 67.11
C THR A 49 6.44 24.33 66.12
N PHE A 50 7.24 25.37 66.42
CA PHE A 50 7.44 26.49 65.51
C PHE A 50 8.06 26.06 64.18
N LEU A 51 9.14 25.27 64.21
CA LEU A 51 9.80 24.75 63.01
C LEU A 51 8.88 23.81 62.22
N PHE A 52 8.12 22.96 62.91
CA PHE A 52 7.15 22.07 62.29
C PHE A 52 6.08 22.86 61.52
N PHE A 53 5.57 23.95 62.10
CA PHE A 53 4.59 24.80 61.42
C PHE A 53 5.18 25.43 60.14
N ILE A 54 6.44 25.89 60.18
CA ILE A 54 7.15 26.40 59.01
C ILE A 54 7.28 25.32 57.93
N VAL A 55 7.72 24.11 58.29
CA VAL A 55 7.86 22.99 57.34
C VAL A 55 6.52 22.62 56.72
N ASN A 56 5.50 22.46 57.54
CA ASN A 56 4.15 22.09 57.11
C ASN A 56 3.52 23.16 56.21
N SER A 57 3.70 24.45 56.54
CA SER A 57 3.06 25.53 55.81
C SER A 57 3.83 26.01 54.57
N ILE A 58 5.16 25.83 54.52
CA ILE A 58 5.99 26.39 53.43
C ILE A 58 6.62 25.29 52.57
N PHE A 59 7.28 24.32 53.18
CA PHE A 59 8.06 23.32 52.44
C PHE A 59 7.17 22.26 51.79
N ILE A 60 6.17 21.74 52.51
CA ILE A 60 5.26 20.72 51.97
C ILE A 60 4.46 21.24 50.75
N PRO A 61 3.86 22.45 50.76
CA PRO A 61 3.17 22.98 49.59
C PRO A 61 4.08 23.19 48.39
N LYS A 62 5.33 23.63 48.60
CA LYS A 62 6.32 23.79 47.51
C LYS A 62 6.64 22.45 46.85
N ILE A 63 6.87 21.40 47.63
CA ILE A 63 7.14 20.05 47.11
C ILE A 63 5.92 19.51 46.36
N LYS A 64 4.71 19.71 46.92
CA LYS A 64 3.46 19.30 46.25
C LYS A 64 3.28 20.02 44.91
N LYS A 65 3.57 21.32 44.83
CA LYS A 65 3.49 22.09 43.58
C LYS A 65 4.44 21.54 42.50
N ILE A 66 5.67 21.17 42.87
CA ILE A 66 6.63 20.58 41.93
C ILE A 66 6.15 19.22 41.44
N ARG A 67 5.62 18.38 42.36
CA ARG A 67 5.07 17.08 42.02
C ARG A 67 3.90 17.19 41.05
N ASN A 68 2.91 18.03 41.38
CA ASN A 68 1.75 18.25 40.52
C ASN A 68 2.16 18.75 39.13
N ARG A 69 3.12 19.68 39.03
CA ARG A 69 3.64 20.13 37.73
C ARG A 69 4.26 19.00 36.90
N ARG A 70 4.99 18.10 37.56
CA ARG A 70 5.58 16.93 36.88
C ARG A 70 4.48 15.98 36.41
N ASP A 71 3.51 15.70 37.25
CA ASP A 71 2.37 14.82 36.92
C ASP A 71 1.56 15.42 35.75
N GLU A 72 1.23 16.72 35.81
CA GLU A 72 0.57 17.45 34.71
C GLU A 72 1.36 17.39 33.40
N THR A 73 2.69 17.50 33.47
CA THR A 73 3.56 17.42 32.29
C THR A 73 3.55 16.01 31.70
N ILE A 74 3.63 14.99 32.55
CA ILE A 74 3.58 13.57 32.14
C ILE A 74 2.23 13.28 31.49
N ASP A 75 1.13 13.67 32.12
CA ASP A 75 -0.22 13.45 31.61
C ASP A 75 -0.43 14.17 30.28
N LYS A 76 0.07 15.41 30.15
CA LYS A 76 0.03 16.15 28.88
C LYS A 76 0.79 15.40 27.79
N LEU A 77 2.04 15.01 28.03
CA LEU A 77 2.86 14.29 27.05
C LEU A 77 2.23 12.94 26.66
N LEU A 78 1.63 12.23 27.62
CA LEU A 78 0.93 10.97 27.37
C LEU A 78 -0.33 11.18 26.53
N SER A 79 -1.11 12.23 26.80
CA SER A 79 -2.29 12.58 26.01
C SER A 79 -1.94 12.99 24.59
N GLU A 80 -0.87 13.78 24.43
CA GLU A 80 -0.35 14.22 23.14
C GLU A 80 0.15 13.02 22.33
N SER A 81 0.95 12.15 22.95
CA SER A 81 1.41 10.90 22.33
C SER A 81 0.24 10.02 21.88
N LYS A 82 -0.80 9.85 22.71
CA LYS A 82 -2.01 9.11 22.33
C LYS A 82 -2.72 9.76 21.14
N SER A 83 -2.87 11.07 21.13
CA SER A 83 -3.53 11.80 20.03
C SER A 83 -2.76 11.69 18.71
N ILE A 84 -1.42 11.71 18.77
CA ILE A 84 -0.54 11.50 17.62
C ILE A 84 -0.71 10.08 17.10
N ASN A 85 -0.67 9.07 17.99
CA ASN A 85 -0.86 7.68 17.60
C ASN A 85 -2.23 7.44 16.95
N GLN A 86 -3.31 8.02 17.50
CA GLN A 86 -4.64 7.94 16.90
C GLN A 86 -4.70 8.63 15.52
N SER A 87 -4.05 9.79 15.38
CA SER A 87 -3.97 10.50 14.10
C SER A 87 -3.20 9.69 13.06
N MET A 88 -2.09 9.05 13.46
CA MET A 88 -1.32 8.17 12.59
C MET A 88 -2.12 6.94 12.16
N GLU A 89 -2.84 6.31 13.07
CA GLU A 89 -3.71 5.17 12.75
C GLU A 89 -4.78 5.58 11.72
N ASN A 90 -5.42 6.75 11.89
CA ASN A 90 -6.38 7.27 10.91
C ASN A 90 -5.73 7.55 9.55
N ILE A 91 -4.49 8.08 9.52
CA ILE A 91 -3.74 8.30 8.29
C ILE A 91 -3.41 6.97 7.60
N ILE A 92 -2.96 5.96 8.36
CA ILE A 92 -2.66 4.61 7.84
C ILE A 92 -3.92 4.00 7.23
N GLN A 93 -5.05 4.08 7.93
CA GLN A 93 -6.33 3.57 7.40
C GLN A 93 -6.75 4.30 6.13
N LYS A 94 -6.59 5.63 6.07
CA LYS A 94 -6.88 6.42 4.87
C LYS A 94 -5.99 6.03 3.70
N ILE A 95 -4.67 5.89 3.92
CA ILE A 95 -3.71 5.44 2.90
C ILE A 95 -4.07 4.05 2.39
N ASN A 96 -4.39 3.11 3.27
CA ASN A 96 -4.76 1.75 2.88
C ASN A 96 -6.04 1.74 2.04
N ASN A 97 -7.05 2.53 2.42
CA ASN A 97 -8.30 2.66 1.67
C ASN A 97 -8.06 3.30 0.29
N GLU A 98 -7.28 4.37 0.22
CA GLU A 98 -6.91 5.02 -1.04
C GLU A 98 -6.12 4.07 -1.94
N MET A 99 -5.14 3.34 -1.39
CA MET A 99 -4.35 2.37 -2.14
C MET A 99 -5.22 1.22 -2.68
N SER A 100 -6.17 0.73 -1.88
CA SER A 100 -7.12 -0.31 -2.32
C SER A 100 -8.01 0.20 -3.46
N LYS A 101 -8.56 1.41 -3.32
CA LYS A 101 -9.39 2.05 -4.33
C LYS A 101 -8.62 2.31 -5.63
N GLU A 102 -7.39 2.79 -5.55
CA GLU A 102 -6.54 3.01 -6.73
C GLU A 102 -6.15 1.71 -7.42
N LYS A 103 -5.91 0.63 -6.66
CA LYS A 103 -5.70 -0.71 -7.25
C LYS A 103 -6.94 -1.19 -7.99
N GLU A 104 -8.13 -1.02 -7.42
CA GLU A 104 -9.39 -1.38 -8.07
C GLU A 104 -9.61 -0.56 -9.35
N ASN A 105 -9.45 0.76 -9.29
CA ASN A 105 -9.55 1.65 -10.44
C ASN A 105 -8.55 1.27 -11.55
N SER A 106 -7.30 0.97 -11.17
CA SER A 106 -6.26 0.52 -12.10
C SER A 106 -6.66 -0.78 -12.79
N ASN A 107 -7.14 -1.77 -12.04
CA ASN A 107 -7.63 -3.03 -12.59
C ASN A 107 -8.81 -2.82 -13.56
N ILE A 108 -9.74 -1.93 -13.23
CA ILE A 108 -10.85 -1.56 -14.11
C ILE A 108 -10.31 -0.95 -15.42
N GLN A 109 -9.36 -0.02 -15.35
CA GLN A 109 -8.77 0.61 -16.52
C GLN A 109 -7.98 -0.39 -17.38
N ILE A 110 -7.20 -1.28 -16.76
CA ILE A 110 -6.46 -2.35 -17.45
C ILE A 110 -7.45 -3.27 -18.18
N ASN A 111 -8.50 -3.74 -17.50
CA ASN A 111 -9.51 -4.60 -18.11
C ASN A 111 -10.25 -3.90 -19.26
N LYS A 112 -10.58 -2.62 -19.09
CA LYS A 112 -11.17 -1.80 -20.15
C LYS A 112 -10.25 -1.71 -21.37
N ALA A 113 -8.98 -1.37 -21.17
CA ALA A 113 -7.99 -1.29 -22.24
C ALA A 113 -7.78 -2.64 -22.95
N ILE A 114 -7.75 -3.75 -22.20
CA ILE A 114 -7.67 -5.10 -22.78
C ILE A 114 -8.90 -5.39 -23.65
N ASN A 115 -10.11 -5.07 -23.18
CA ASN A 115 -11.33 -5.32 -23.92
C ASN A 115 -11.43 -4.44 -25.18
N GLU A 116 -11.06 -3.16 -25.08
CA GLU A 116 -11.00 -2.25 -26.23
C GLU A 116 -9.98 -2.72 -27.26
N ASN A 117 -8.79 -3.14 -26.82
CA ASN A 117 -7.76 -3.68 -27.71
C ASN A 117 -8.21 -4.97 -28.41
N LYS A 118 -8.89 -5.88 -27.69
CA LYS A 118 -9.50 -7.07 -28.30
C LYS A 118 -10.51 -6.70 -29.38
N ALA A 119 -11.42 -5.77 -29.09
CA ALA A 119 -12.41 -5.32 -30.06
C ALA A 119 -11.79 -4.66 -31.31
N ILE A 120 -10.70 -3.90 -31.14
CA ILE A 120 -9.93 -3.32 -32.26
C ILE A 120 -9.26 -4.42 -33.08
N LEU A 121 -8.67 -5.41 -32.41
CA LEU A 121 -8.01 -6.55 -33.04
C LEU A 121 -9.00 -7.40 -33.85
N ASP A 122 -10.17 -7.71 -33.29
CA ASP A 122 -11.23 -8.44 -33.97
C ASP A 122 -11.74 -7.69 -35.21
N LYS A 123 -11.95 -6.37 -35.10
CA LYS A 123 -12.29 -5.52 -36.26
C LYS A 123 -11.20 -5.55 -37.32
N LYS A 124 -9.93 -5.52 -36.92
CA LYS A 124 -8.82 -5.52 -37.87
C LYS A 124 -8.69 -6.87 -38.58
N ILE A 125 -8.85 -7.98 -37.86
CA ILE A 125 -8.92 -9.33 -38.46
C ILE A 125 -10.05 -9.39 -39.47
N SER A 126 -11.28 -9.00 -39.09
CA SER A 126 -12.42 -9.02 -40.01
C SER A 126 -12.20 -8.14 -41.25
N SER A 127 -11.58 -6.96 -41.07
CA SER A 127 -11.25 -6.08 -42.22
C SER A 127 -10.19 -6.69 -43.14
N LEU A 128 -9.19 -7.38 -42.57
CA LEU A 128 -8.16 -8.07 -43.33
C LEU A 128 -8.77 -9.24 -44.09
N ASP A 129 -9.65 -10.04 -43.48
CA ASP A 129 -10.34 -11.14 -44.15
C ASP A 129 -11.11 -10.65 -45.38
N VAL A 130 -11.85 -9.54 -45.25
CA VAL A 130 -12.55 -8.92 -46.39
C VAL A 130 -11.58 -8.46 -47.48
N GLU A 131 -10.43 -7.88 -47.11
CA GLU A 131 -9.41 -7.46 -48.08
C GLU A 131 -8.76 -8.67 -48.78
N TYR A 132 -8.48 -9.74 -48.04
CA TYR A 132 -7.92 -10.99 -48.55
C TYR A 132 -8.89 -11.67 -49.52
N GLU A 133 -10.18 -11.73 -49.19
CA GLU A 133 -11.21 -12.28 -50.08
C GLU A 133 -11.30 -11.49 -51.39
N LYS A 134 -11.28 -10.15 -51.32
CA LYS A 134 -11.23 -9.29 -52.52
C LYS A 134 -9.99 -9.54 -53.37
N LYS A 135 -8.80 -9.63 -52.75
CA LYS A 135 -7.55 -9.95 -53.46
C LYS A 135 -7.63 -11.34 -54.11
N ARG A 136 -8.20 -12.33 -53.41
CA ARG A 136 -8.40 -13.68 -53.94
C ARG A 136 -9.30 -13.65 -55.17
N GLU A 137 -10.41 -12.93 -55.14
CA GLU A 137 -11.31 -12.79 -56.29
C GLU A 137 -10.63 -12.14 -57.50
N VAL A 138 -9.85 -11.08 -57.29
CA VAL A 138 -9.09 -10.42 -58.38
C VAL A 138 -8.10 -11.41 -59.01
N VAL A 139 -7.31 -12.12 -58.19
CA VAL A 139 -6.35 -13.12 -58.68
C VAL A 139 -7.06 -14.27 -59.43
N ILE A 140 -8.21 -14.74 -58.94
CA ILE A 140 -9.00 -15.78 -59.63
C ILE A 140 -9.51 -15.27 -60.99
N LYS A 141 -10.00 -14.03 -61.06
CA LYS A 141 -10.42 -13.41 -62.33
C LYS A 141 -9.26 -13.31 -63.30
N ASP A 142 -8.10 -12.82 -62.85
CA ASP A 142 -6.89 -12.69 -63.68
C ASP A 142 -6.37 -14.04 -64.17
N LEU A 143 -6.38 -15.07 -63.30
CA LEU A 143 -6.04 -16.45 -63.68
C LEU A 143 -7.02 -17.00 -64.71
N THR A 144 -8.32 -16.73 -64.56
CA THR A 144 -9.35 -17.18 -65.53
C THR A 144 -9.16 -16.49 -66.89
N ILE A 145 -8.90 -15.18 -66.89
CA ILE A 145 -8.59 -14.43 -68.12
C ILE A 145 -7.32 -14.98 -68.78
N SER A 146 -6.28 -15.25 -67.99
CA SER A 146 -5.02 -15.81 -68.51
C SER A 146 -5.22 -17.22 -69.06
N LYS A 147 -5.99 -18.07 -68.37
CA LYS A 147 -6.36 -19.41 -68.82
C LYS A 147 -7.12 -19.36 -70.14
N THR A 148 -8.17 -18.55 -70.25
CA THR A 148 -8.94 -18.42 -71.51
C THR A 148 -8.09 -17.85 -72.65
N LYS A 149 -7.15 -16.95 -72.37
CA LYS A 149 -6.18 -16.45 -73.38
C LYS A 149 -5.25 -17.57 -73.85
N ILE A 150 -4.76 -18.43 -72.96
CA ILE A 150 -3.95 -19.60 -73.32
C ILE A 150 -4.78 -20.59 -74.14
N GLU A 151 -6.00 -20.92 -73.70
CA GLU A 151 -6.91 -21.83 -74.40
C GLU A 151 -7.18 -21.38 -75.84
N LYS A 152 -7.35 -20.07 -76.09
CA LYS A 152 -7.49 -19.53 -77.45
C LYS A 152 -6.23 -19.67 -78.31
N LYS A 153 -5.04 -19.66 -77.69
CA LYS A 153 -3.75 -19.81 -78.37
C LYS A 153 -3.32 -21.26 -78.58
N ILE A 154 -3.88 -22.21 -77.82
CA ILE A 154 -3.54 -23.64 -77.97
C ILE A 154 -3.77 -24.14 -79.41
N PRO A 155 -4.91 -23.86 -80.09
CA PRO A 155 -5.12 -24.28 -81.46
C PRO A 155 -4.03 -23.77 -82.42
N GLU A 156 -3.67 -22.48 -82.30
CA GLU A 156 -2.60 -21.88 -83.12
C GLU A 156 -1.25 -22.57 -82.88
N ILE A 157 -0.91 -22.86 -81.61
CA ILE A 157 0.33 -23.54 -81.24
C ILE A 157 0.36 -24.99 -81.75
N VAL A 158 -0.75 -25.71 -81.64
CA VAL A 158 -0.85 -27.11 -82.11
C VAL A 158 -0.72 -27.18 -83.62
N ILE A 159 -1.42 -26.31 -84.36
CA ILE A 159 -1.28 -26.22 -85.83
C ILE A 159 0.17 -25.92 -86.21
N ALA A 160 0.80 -24.93 -85.58
CA ALA A 160 2.19 -24.59 -85.86
C ALA A 160 3.17 -25.74 -85.56
N LEU A 161 2.97 -26.48 -84.45
CA LEU A 161 3.76 -27.66 -84.10
C LEU A 161 3.55 -28.81 -85.10
N SER A 162 2.30 -29.06 -85.51
CA SER A 162 1.97 -30.08 -86.50
C SER A 162 2.61 -29.78 -87.86
N ASP A 163 2.54 -28.52 -88.33
CA ASP A 163 3.19 -28.08 -89.56
C ASP A 163 4.71 -28.27 -89.48
N GLN A 164 5.34 -27.92 -88.35
CA GLN A 164 6.77 -28.16 -88.12
C GLN A 164 7.15 -29.64 -88.12
N ILE A 165 6.32 -30.51 -87.54
CA ILE A 165 6.53 -31.95 -87.54
C ILE A 165 6.39 -32.50 -88.96
N PHE A 166 5.37 -32.07 -89.71
CA PHE A 166 5.16 -32.45 -91.11
C PHE A 166 6.35 -32.05 -91.98
N GLU A 167 6.81 -30.79 -91.87
CA GLU A 167 7.96 -30.29 -92.63
C GLU A 167 9.24 -31.09 -92.32
N LYS A 168 9.44 -31.46 -91.05
CA LYS A 168 10.65 -32.18 -90.60
C LYS A 168 10.65 -33.67 -90.94
N ILE A 169 9.49 -34.32 -91.01
CA ILE A 169 9.37 -35.76 -91.30
C ILE A 169 9.21 -36.03 -92.80
N LEU A 170 8.41 -35.22 -93.51
CA LEU A 170 8.02 -35.49 -94.90
C LEU A 170 8.74 -34.59 -95.92
N GLY A 171 9.44 -33.54 -95.48
CA GLY A 171 10.20 -32.64 -96.37
C GLY A 171 9.34 -31.73 -97.26
N GLU A 172 8.01 -31.75 -97.11
CA GLU A 172 7.05 -30.90 -97.84
C GLU A 172 6.32 -29.93 -96.90
N LYS A 173 6.06 -28.71 -97.40
CA LYS A 173 5.31 -27.67 -96.67
C LYS A 173 3.81 -27.89 -96.81
N SER A 174 3.23 -28.63 -95.85
CA SER A 174 1.79 -28.64 -95.62
C SER A 174 1.41 -27.44 -94.75
N LYS A 175 0.27 -26.80 -95.04
CA LYS A 175 -0.27 -25.67 -94.25
C LYS A 175 -1.63 -26.11 -93.72
N SER A 176 -1.65 -26.63 -92.49
CA SER A 176 -2.91 -27.05 -91.85
C SER A 176 -3.77 -25.84 -91.46
N SER A 177 -5.11 -25.97 -91.53
CA SER A 177 -6.06 -24.86 -91.33
C SER A 177 -6.86 -25.00 -90.03
N LEU A 178 -7.40 -23.88 -89.53
CA LEU A 178 -8.26 -23.86 -88.34
C LEU A 178 -9.50 -24.77 -88.48
N ASP A 179 -10.05 -24.88 -89.69
CA ASP A 179 -11.21 -25.74 -89.98
C ASP A 179 -10.90 -27.24 -89.85
N ASP A 180 -9.64 -27.65 -90.12
CA ASP A 180 -9.21 -29.04 -89.97
C ASP A 180 -9.07 -29.44 -88.50
N PHE A 181 -8.60 -28.50 -87.66
CA PHE A 181 -8.53 -28.67 -86.21
C PHE A 181 -9.93 -28.74 -85.58
N GLU A 182 -10.86 -27.87 -86.00
CA GLU A 182 -12.25 -27.90 -85.51
C GLU A 182 -12.97 -29.21 -85.88
N LYS A 183 -12.76 -29.75 -87.09
CA LYS A 183 -13.27 -31.08 -87.48
C LYS A 183 -12.74 -32.18 -86.56
N PHE A 184 -11.42 -32.21 -86.32
CA PHE A 184 -10.79 -33.18 -85.42
C PHE A 184 -11.34 -33.13 -83.99
N GLN A 185 -11.59 -31.93 -83.46
CA GLN A 185 -12.11 -31.77 -82.10
C GLN A 185 -13.58 -32.19 -81.98
N LYS A 186 -14.37 -32.04 -83.06
CA LYS A 186 -15.78 -32.45 -83.13
C LYS A 186 -15.95 -33.98 -83.22
N ASP A 187 -15.05 -34.64 -83.94
CA ASP A 187 -15.04 -36.09 -84.11
C ASP A 187 -14.50 -36.84 -82.86
N SER A 188 -13.80 -36.14 -81.97
CA SER A 188 -13.19 -36.68 -80.73
C SER A 188 -14.12 -36.59 -79.50
N LYS A 189 -15.34 -36.05 -79.62
CA LYS A 189 -16.29 -35.88 -78.52
C LYS A 189 -17.37 -36.96 -78.55
#